data_AF-A0A671M0Y3-F1
#
_entry.id   AF-A0A671M0Y3-F1
#
_cell.length_a   1.000
_cell.length_b   1.000
_cell.length_c   1.000
_cell.angle_alpha   90.00
_cell.angle_beta   90.00
_cell.angle_gamma   90.00
#
_symmetry.space_group_name_H-M   'P 1'
#
loop_
_entity.id
_entity.type
_entity.pdbx_description
1 polymer ?
#
loop_
_entity_poly.entity_id
_entity_poly.type
_entity_poly.pdbx_seq_one_letter_code
_entity_poly.pdbx_strand_id
1 'polypeptide(L)'
;MDTEGFGELLQQAEQLAAETEAVSELPHVERNLQEIQQAGERLRSRTLTRTSQDTADVKASILLGSRGLDIFHISQRLESLSAATTFEPLEPVKDTDIQGFLKNERDNALLSAIEESRRRTFLLAEEYHRDSMLVQWEQVKQRVLHTLLGAGEDALDFSQEVEPSFVSEVGVPGRSALDSVEAAYSRQIYIFNEKIVNGHLQPNLGDLCASVAESLDDKNVSDMWLMVKQMTDVLLVPAKDTLKSRVSVDMQMAFVRQALQFLENSYKNYTMVTVFGNLHQAQLGGVPGTYQLVCSLLNIKLPTPLPGMQDGEVEGHPVWALIYFCLRCGDLSAAMQVVNRAQHQLGDFKIWFQEYMNSPDRRLSPATENKLRLHYRRVLRNSADPYKRAVYCLIGKCDIGDNHGEVADKTEDYLWLKLNQVCFDEDGSSSPQDRMTLAQLQKQLLEDYGESHFSASHQPFLYFQVLFLTAQFEAAIAFLFRVERLRSHAVHVALVLLWFH
;
A
#
# COMPACT_ATOMS: atom_id res chain seq x y z
N MET A 1 -31.09 14.10 -65.50
CA MET A 1 -30.29 13.98 -64.26
C MET A 1 -30.62 15.22 -63.46
N ASP A 2 -31.34 15.02 -62.38
CA ASP A 2 -32.15 16.04 -61.72
C ASP A 2 -31.25 17.03 -60.97
N THR A 3 -31.24 18.27 -61.45
CA THR A 3 -30.41 19.38 -60.97
C THR A 3 -31.05 20.12 -59.78
N GLU A 4 -32.20 19.68 -59.30
CA GLU A 4 -33.00 20.39 -58.28
C GLU A 4 -32.39 20.28 -56.86
N GLY A 5 -31.78 19.15 -56.50
CA GLY A 5 -31.24 18.95 -55.14
C GLY A 5 -29.99 19.80 -54.80
N PHE A 6 -29.15 20.12 -55.80
CA PHE A 6 -27.99 20.99 -55.59
C PHE A 6 -28.39 22.47 -55.51
N GLY A 7 -29.51 22.85 -56.14
CA GLY A 7 -30.06 24.19 -56.05
C GLY A 7 -30.58 24.50 -54.65
N GLU A 8 -31.30 23.56 -54.03
CA GLU A 8 -31.78 23.71 -52.64
C GLU A 8 -30.62 23.80 -51.63
N LEU A 9 -29.57 23.00 -51.83
CA LEU A 9 -28.38 23.03 -50.98
C LEU A 9 -27.60 24.35 -51.10
N LEU A 10 -27.48 24.89 -52.31
CA LEU A 10 -26.89 26.20 -52.53
C LEU A 10 -27.72 27.30 -51.86
N GLN A 11 -29.04 27.24 -52.02
CA GLN A 11 -29.95 28.20 -51.41
C GLN A 11 -29.90 28.16 -49.87
N GLN A 12 -29.80 26.97 -49.26
CA GLN A 12 -29.62 26.84 -47.81
C GLN A 12 -28.26 27.37 -47.34
N ALA A 13 -27.19 27.13 -48.09
CA ALA A 13 -25.85 27.64 -47.77
C ALA A 13 -25.80 29.18 -47.85
N GLU A 14 -26.42 29.77 -48.87
CA GLU A 14 -26.55 31.23 -49.01
C GLU A 14 -27.41 31.82 -47.89
N GLN A 15 -28.49 31.15 -47.49
CA GLN A 15 -29.36 31.61 -46.41
C GLN A 15 -28.65 31.59 -45.04
N LEU A 16 -27.85 30.56 -44.76
CA LEU A 16 -27.00 30.49 -43.57
C LEU A 16 -25.87 31.55 -43.60
N ALA A 17 -25.28 31.80 -44.76
CA ALA A 17 -24.30 32.86 -44.93
C ALA A 17 -24.91 34.24 -44.62
N ALA A 18 -26.13 34.51 -45.10
CA ALA A 18 -26.86 35.75 -44.84
C ALA A 18 -27.30 35.91 -43.38
N GLU A 19 -27.71 34.83 -42.68
CA GLU A 19 -28.04 34.89 -41.25
C GLU A 19 -26.81 35.23 -40.38
N THR A 20 -25.60 34.89 -40.85
CA THR A 20 -24.35 35.16 -40.12
C THR A 20 -23.88 36.62 -40.29
N GLU A 21 -24.27 37.31 -41.37
CA GLU A 21 -23.99 38.74 -41.58
C GLU A 21 -24.68 39.65 -40.54
N ALA A 22 -25.81 39.22 -39.97
CA ALA A 22 -26.58 40.04 -39.04
C ALA A 22 -25.96 40.18 -37.63
N VAL A 23 -24.93 39.38 -37.30
CA VAL A 23 -24.40 39.29 -35.92
C VAL A 23 -22.94 39.73 -35.77
N SER A 24 -22.14 39.88 -36.84
CA SER A 24 -20.77 40.41 -36.72
C SER A 24 -20.11 40.71 -38.07
N GLU A 25 -19.51 41.90 -38.21
CA GLU A 25 -18.64 42.30 -39.34
C GLU A 25 -17.40 41.39 -39.45
N LEU A 26 -17.47 40.34 -40.26
CA LEU A 26 -16.32 39.53 -40.65
C LEU A 26 -16.30 39.36 -42.17
N PRO A 27 -15.15 39.51 -42.84
CA PRO A 27 -15.06 39.43 -44.30
C PRO A 27 -15.31 38.01 -44.80
N HIS A 28 -16.08 37.90 -45.88
CA HIS A 28 -16.44 36.64 -46.52
C HIS A 28 -15.21 35.95 -47.14
N VAL A 29 -15.01 34.65 -46.87
CA VAL A 29 -13.91 33.87 -47.45
C VAL A 29 -14.49 32.64 -48.15
N GLU A 30 -14.69 32.76 -49.47
CA GLU A 30 -14.93 31.62 -50.33
C GLU A 30 -13.61 30.88 -50.53
N ARG A 31 -13.50 29.66 -49.99
CA ARG A 31 -12.31 28.82 -50.13
C ARG A 31 -12.42 27.96 -51.36
N ASN A 32 -11.33 27.86 -52.11
CA ASN A 32 -11.28 26.95 -53.25
C ASN A 32 -11.26 25.48 -52.76
N LEU A 33 -11.69 24.53 -53.59
CA LEU A 33 -11.81 23.10 -53.22
C LEU A 33 -10.49 22.52 -52.65
N GLN A 34 -9.35 22.96 -53.18
CA GLN A 34 -8.02 22.58 -52.65
C GLN A 34 -7.76 23.14 -51.24
N GLU A 35 -8.22 24.35 -50.95
CA GLU A 35 -8.05 24.97 -49.64
C GLU A 35 -8.98 24.34 -48.60
N ILE A 36 -10.19 23.93 -49.01
CA ILE A 36 -11.10 23.15 -48.17
C ILE A 36 -10.49 21.78 -47.87
N GLN A 37 -9.89 21.11 -48.85
CA GLN A 37 -9.22 19.83 -48.63
C GLN A 37 -8.07 19.96 -47.62
N GLN A 38 -7.21 20.97 -47.77
CA GLN A 38 -6.10 21.22 -46.84
C GLN A 38 -6.60 21.60 -45.44
N ALA A 39 -7.69 22.36 -45.34
CA ALA A 39 -8.32 22.67 -44.05
C ALA A 39 -8.94 21.41 -43.42
N GLY A 40 -9.55 20.54 -44.21
CA GLY A 40 -10.06 19.24 -43.80
C GLY A 40 -8.97 18.31 -43.30
N GLU A 41 -7.82 18.24 -43.98
CA GLU A 41 -6.65 17.46 -43.56
C GLU A 41 -6.04 18.00 -42.25
N ARG A 42 -6.01 19.32 -42.07
CA ARG A 42 -5.58 19.95 -40.79
C ARG A 42 -6.56 19.72 -39.65
N LEU A 43 -7.86 19.71 -39.92
CA LEU A 43 -8.86 19.35 -38.91
C LEU A 43 -8.78 17.86 -38.58
N ARG A 44 -8.55 17.01 -39.58
CA ARG A 44 -8.34 15.57 -39.40
C ARG A 44 -7.12 15.29 -38.53
N SER A 45 -5.99 15.96 -38.75
CA SER A 45 -4.80 15.80 -37.90
C SER A 45 -5.01 16.31 -36.47
N ARG A 46 -5.80 17.38 -36.28
CA ARG A 46 -6.20 17.85 -34.94
C ARG A 46 -7.23 16.96 -34.24
N THR A 47 -8.04 16.21 -34.99
CA THR A 47 -9.07 15.34 -34.42
C THR A 47 -8.53 13.94 -34.11
N LEU A 48 -7.56 13.45 -34.91
CA LEU A 48 -6.83 12.20 -34.65
C LEU A 48 -5.92 12.26 -33.41
N THR A 49 -5.58 13.47 -32.93
CA THR A 49 -4.70 13.70 -31.76
C THR A 49 -5.46 13.92 -30.45
N ARG A 50 -6.74 13.51 -30.37
CA ARG A 50 -7.53 13.56 -29.13
C ARG A 50 -7.24 12.37 -28.19
N THR A 51 -5.97 11.99 -28.08
CA THR A 51 -5.38 11.24 -26.98
C THR A 51 -4.35 12.19 -26.34
N SER A 52 -4.62 12.58 -25.10
CA SER A 52 -3.85 13.56 -24.31
C SER A 52 -2.35 13.28 -24.18
N GLN A 53 -1.90 12.07 -24.51
CA GLN A 53 -0.50 11.63 -24.44
C GLN A 53 0.40 12.33 -25.48
N ASP A 54 -0.02 12.44 -26.75
CA ASP A 54 0.88 12.89 -27.82
C ASP A 54 1.23 14.38 -27.72
N THR A 55 0.35 15.20 -27.13
CA THR A 55 0.66 16.63 -26.91
C THR A 55 1.71 16.84 -25.82
N ALA A 56 1.81 15.91 -24.86
CA ALA A 56 2.86 15.92 -23.85
C ALA A 56 4.19 15.47 -24.47
N ASP A 57 4.17 14.47 -25.34
CA ASP A 57 5.37 13.97 -26.03
C ASP A 57 5.92 14.98 -27.05
N VAL A 58 5.05 15.72 -27.76
CA VAL A 58 5.49 16.81 -28.65
C VAL A 58 6.09 17.98 -27.85
N LYS A 59 5.52 18.33 -26.69
CA LYS A 59 6.09 19.38 -25.82
C LYS A 59 7.40 18.95 -25.17
N ALA A 60 7.48 17.70 -24.71
CA ALA A 60 8.69 17.11 -24.16
C ALA A 60 9.79 17.02 -25.23
N SER A 61 9.43 16.67 -26.47
CA SER A 61 10.40 16.60 -27.56
C SER A 61 10.93 17.95 -28.02
N ILE A 62 10.10 18.99 -28.00
CA ILE A 62 10.56 20.37 -28.24
C ILE A 62 11.47 20.86 -27.11
N LEU A 63 11.14 20.57 -25.84
CA LEU A 63 11.95 20.95 -24.69
C LEU A 63 13.33 20.27 -24.70
N LEU A 64 13.37 18.98 -25.01
CA LEU A 64 14.61 18.20 -25.05
C LEU A 64 15.46 18.53 -26.30
N GLY A 65 14.81 18.79 -27.43
CA GLY A 65 15.47 19.32 -28.63
C GLY A 65 16.14 20.68 -28.38
N SER A 66 15.51 21.55 -27.58
CA SER A 66 16.10 22.85 -27.21
C SER A 66 17.39 22.75 -26.38
N ARG A 67 17.65 21.59 -25.76
CA ARG A 67 18.87 21.27 -25.02
C ARG A 67 19.86 20.42 -25.81
N GLY A 68 19.64 20.26 -27.12
CA GLY A 68 20.57 19.61 -28.05
C GLY A 68 20.42 18.08 -28.12
N LEU A 69 19.30 17.52 -27.65
CA LEU A 69 19.03 16.08 -27.73
C LEU A 69 18.04 15.79 -28.87
N ASP A 70 18.53 15.12 -29.91
CA ASP A 70 17.71 14.70 -31.06
C ASP A 70 16.97 13.39 -30.75
N ILE A 71 15.72 13.53 -30.31
CA ILE A 71 14.88 12.41 -29.88
C ILE A 71 14.55 11.45 -31.01
N PHE A 72 14.44 11.93 -32.25
CA PHE A 72 14.09 11.08 -33.38
C PHE A 72 15.22 10.09 -33.68
N HIS A 73 16.46 10.55 -33.54
CA HIS A 73 17.64 9.71 -33.72
C HIS A 73 17.85 8.72 -32.57
N ILE A 74 17.40 9.09 -31.36
CA ILE A 74 17.45 8.24 -30.17
C ILE A 74 16.32 7.20 -30.18
N SER A 75 15.09 7.57 -30.56
CA SER A 75 13.98 6.63 -30.69
C SER A 75 14.27 5.58 -31.75
N GLN A 76 14.86 5.97 -32.87
CA GLN A 76 15.28 5.04 -33.92
C GLN A 76 16.41 4.11 -33.45
N ARG A 77 17.35 4.60 -32.63
CA ARG A 77 18.38 3.77 -31.97
C ARG A 77 17.76 2.83 -30.93
N LEU A 78 16.77 3.29 -30.17
CA LEU A 78 16.06 2.51 -29.16
C LEU A 78 15.21 1.39 -29.79
N GLU A 79 14.53 1.68 -30.89
CA GLU A 79 13.80 0.68 -31.68
C GLU A 79 14.76 -0.34 -32.31
N SER A 80 15.95 0.10 -32.76
CA SER A 80 16.99 -0.83 -33.22
C SER A 80 17.59 -1.70 -32.11
N LEU A 81 17.41 -1.29 -30.84
CA LEU A 81 17.83 -2.02 -29.64
C LEU A 81 16.68 -2.87 -29.06
N SER A 82 15.70 -3.28 -29.88
CA SER A 82 14.58 -4.11 -29.41
C SER A 82 15.09 -5.36 -28.69
N ALA A 83 14.82 -5.45 -27.39
CA ALA A 83 15.16 -6.61 -26.55
C ALA A 83 14.42 -7.90 -26.95
N ALA A 84 13.48 -7.82 -27.89
CA ALA A 84 12.64 -8.92 -28.35
C ALA A 84 13.43 -10.06 -29.01
N THR A 85 14.63 -9.80 -29.55
CA THR A 85 15.49 -10.83 -30.16
C THR A 85 16.59 -11.35 -29.22
N THR A 86 16.70 -10.81 -28.00
CA THR A 86 17.77 -11.22 -27.05
C THR A 86 17.35 -12.41 -26.16
N PHE A 87 16.06 -12.71 -26.08
CA PHE A 87 15.53 -13.77 -25.21
C PHE A 87 14.47 -14.60 -25.94
N GLU A 88 14.86 -15.33 -26.99
CA GLU A 88 14.07 -16.47 -27.43
C GLU A 88 14.29 -17.66 -26.46
N PRO A 89 13.22 -18.28 -25.93
CA PRO A 89 13.33 -19.55 -25.20
C PRO A 89 13.98 -20.60 -26.10
N LEU A 90 15.03 -21.25 -25.60
CA LEU A 90 15.73 -22.34 -26.30
C LEU A 90 14.71 -23.39 -26.74
N GLU A 91 14.75 -23.76 -28.02
CA GLU A 91 13.89 -24.81 -28.59
C GLU A 91 13.95 -26.09 -27.73
N PRO A 92 12.81 -26.76 -27.47
CA PRO A 92 12.81 -28.00 -26.69
C PRO A 92 13.63 -29.07 -27.43
N VAL A 93 14.78 -29.43 -26.84
CA VAL A 93 15.67 -30.47 -27.35
C VAL A 93 14.92 -31.81 -27.30
N LYS A 94 14.87 -32.53 -28.42
CA LYS A 94 14.30 -33.88 -28.47
C LYS A 94 15.16 -34.85 -27.66
N ASP A 95 14.55 -35.70 -26.84
CA ASP A 95 15.14 -36.62 -25.83
C ASP A 95 16.19 -37.64 -26.34
N THR A 96 16.64 -37.56 -27.60
CA THR A 96 17.63 -38.47 -28.20
C THR A 96 18.98 -37.83 -28.53
N ASP A 97 19.18 -36.52 -28.31
CA ASP A 97 20.46 -35.84 -28.56
C ASP A 97 21.15 -35.40 -27.25
N ILE A 98 22.04 -36.26 -26.74
CA ILE A 98 22.83 -36.04 -25.52
C ILE A 98 23.74 -34.81 -25.67
N GLN A 99 24.26 -34.53 -26.88
CA GLN A 99 25.14 -33.37 -27.09
C GLN A 99 24.34 -32.06 -27.08
N GLY A 100 23.14 -32.06 -27.66
CA GLY A 100 22.19 -30.95 -27.58
C GLY A 100 21.79 -30.64 -26.15
N PHE A 101 21.50 -31.67 -25.34
CA PHE A 101 21.19 -31.51 -23.92
C PHE A 101 22.36 -30.90 -23.13
N LEU A 102 23.58 -31.41 -23.29
CA LEU A 102 24.76 -30.87 -22.60
C LEU A 102 25.09 -29.43 -23.00
N LYS A 103 24.84 -29.06 -24.27
CA LYS A 103 25.01 -27.69 -24.73
C LYS A 103 23.96 -26.77 -24.11
N ASN A 104 22.70 -27.20 -24.06
CA ASN A 104 21.62 -26.44 -23.43
C ASN A 104 21.85 -26.25 -21.92
N GLU A 105 22.26 -27.30 -21.20
CA GLU A 105 22.63 -27.19 -19.78
C GLU A 105 23.79 -26.21 -19.54
N ARG A 106 24.81 -26.25 -20.41
CA ARG A 106 25.91 -25.28 -20.36
C ARG A 106 25.41 -23.85 -20.61
N ASP A 107 24.56 -23.66 -21.61
CA ASP A 107 24.03 -22.35 -21.97
C ASP A 107 23.09 -21.81 -20.87
N ASN A 108 22.27 -22.66 -20.25
CA ASN A 108 21.45 -22.32 -19.07
C ASN A 108 22.30 -21.97 -17.86
N ALA A 109 23.39 -22.70 -17.60
CA ALA A 109 24.32 -22.39 -16.51
C ALA A 109 25.00 -21.03 -16.75
N LEU A 110 25.38 -20.72 -17.99
CA LEU A 110 25.93 -19.42 -18.36
C LEU A 110 24.89 -18.29 -18.20
N LEU A 111 23.66 -18.50 -18.65
CA LEU A 111 22.56 -17.54 -18.48
C LEU A 111 22.27 -17.29 -17.00
N SER A 112 22.18 -18.35 -16.19
CA SER A 112 21.99 -18.24 -14.74
C SER A 112 23.12 -17.45 -14.07
N ALA A 113 24.38 -17.68 -14.47
CA ALA A 113 25.53 -16.94 -13.94
C ALA A 113 25.50 -15.45 -14.36
N ILE A 114 25.06 -15.15 -15.58
CA ILE A 114 24.86 -13.77 -16.06
C ILE A 114 23.73 -13.09 -15.28
N GLU A 115 22.61 -13.77 -15.07
CA GLU A 115 21.49 -13.24 -14.29
C GLU A 115 21.85 -12.99 -12.83
N GLU A 116 22.61 -13.91 -12.22
CA GLU A 116 23.13 -13.74 -10.87
C GLU A 116 24.08 -12.54 -10.78
N SER A 117 25.01 -12.42 -11.72
CA SER A 117 25.92 -11.27 -11.81
C SER A 117 25.16 -9.96 -12.01
N ARG A 118 24.15 -9.94 -12.88
CA ARG A 118 23.26 -8.79 -13.09
C ARG A 118 22.53 -8.43 -11.81
N ARG A 119 21.88 -9.39 -11.15
CA ARG A 119 21.16 -9.19 -9.89
C ARG A 119 22.09 -8.60 -8.83
N ARG A 120 23.29 -9.17 -8.68
CA ARG A 120 24.32 -8.66 -7.76
C ARG A 120 24.77 -7.23 -8.10
N THR A 121 24.95 -6.94 -9.38
CA THR A 121 25.34 -5.58 -9.83
C THR A 121 24.25 -4.56 -9.53
N PHE A 122 22.98 -4.89 -9.75
CA PHE A 122 21.86 -4.02 -9.41
C PHE A 122 21.79 -3.74 -7.90
N LEU A 123 21.93 -4.78 -7.06
CA LEU A 123 21.94 -4.62 -5.61
C LEU A 123 23.10 -3.72 -5.14
N LEU A 124 24.31 -3.91 -5.68
CA LEU A 124 25.47 -3.07 -5.37
C LEU A 124 25.28 -1.61 -5.82
N ALA A 125 24.68 -1.40 -6.99
CA ALA A 125 24.39 -0.06 -7.50
C ALA A 125 23.35 0.66 -6.63
N GLU A 126 22.32 -0.06 -6.18
CA GLU A 126 21.29 0.46 -5.26
C GLU A 126 21.90 0.80 -3.89
N GLU A 127 22.74 -0.07 -3.34
CA GLU A 127 23.46 0.19 -2.09
C GLU A 127 24.37 1.43 -2.21
N TYR A 128 25.14 1.53 -3.30
CA TYR A 128 26.00 2.68 -3.57
C TYR A 128 25.19 3.97 -3.76
N HIS A 129 24.08 3.92 -4.49
CA HIS A 129 23.20 5.07 -4.68
C HIS A 129 22.64 5.55 -3.34
N ARG A 130 22.18 4.62 -2.50
CA ARG A 130 21.65 4.91 -1.15
C ARG A 130 22.71 5.56 -0.27
N ASP A 131 23.93 5.02 -0.25
CA ASP A 131 25.04 5.58 0.53
C ASP A 131 25.44 6.98 0.04
N SER A 132 25.45 7.20 -1.28
CA SER A 132 25.68 8.52 -1.87
C SER A 132 24.60 9.53 -1.46
N MET A 133 23.34 9.10 -1.48
CA MET A 133 22.21 9.91 -1.03
C MET A 133 22.34 10.31 0.45
N LEU A 134 22.78 9.40 1.33
CA LEU A 134 23.00 9.70 2.75
C LEU A 134 24.12 10.73 2.95
N VAL A 135 25.22 10.61 2.20
CA VAL A 135 26.31 11.60 2.24
C VAL A 135 25.82 12.97 1.78
N GLN A 136 25.05 13.03 0.69
CA GLN A 136 24.46 14.27 0.21
C GLN A 136 23.50 14.86 1.25
N TRP A 137 22.68 14.03 1.89
CA TRP A 137 21.77 14.47 2.94
C TRP A 137 22.52 15.08 4.13
N GLU A 138 23.60 14.43 4.61
CA GLU A 138 24.38 14.97 5.72
C GLU A 138 25.05 16.30 5.34
N GLN A 139 25.52 16.46 4.10
CA GLN A 139 26.04 17.74 3.60
C GLN A 139 24.96 18.83 3.57
N VAL A 140 23.76 18.51 3.11
CA VAL A 140 22.62 19.45 3.08
C VAL A 140 22.22 19.82 4.50
N LYS A 141 22.11 18.84 5.40
CA LYS A 141 21.80 19.06 6.81
C LYS A 141 22.82 19.97 7.48
N GLN A 142 24.12 19.73 7.27
CA GLN A 142 25.19 20.59 7.79
C GLN A 142 25.13 22.00 7.20
N ARG A 143 24.85 22.12 5.90
CA ARG A 143 24.67 23.42 5.24
C ARG A 143 23.50 24.20 5.85
N VAL A 144 22.34 23.56 5.99
CA VAL A 144 21.14 24.16 6.59
C VAL A 144 21.41 24.57 8.04
N LEU A 145 22.06 23.70 8.83
CA LEU A 145 22.47 24.02 10.20
C LEU A 145 23.43 25.21 10.26
N HIS A 146 24.42 25.27 9.36
CA HIS A 146 25.36 26.38 9.30
C HIS A 146 24.67 27.69 8.85
N THR A 147 23.69 27.63 7.94
CA THR A 147 22.89 28.81 7.57
C THR A 147 22.01 29.28 8.74
N LEU A 148 21.46 28.36 9.53
CA LEU A 148 20.65 28.69 10.71
C LEU A 148 21.49 29.21 11.89
N LEU A 149 22.71 28.69 12.09
CA LEU A 149 23.63 29.11 13.15
C LEU A 149 24.44 30.36 12.76
N GLY A 150 24.77 30.53 11.48
CA GLY A 150 25.48 31.71 10.95
C GLY A 150 24.63 32.98 10.89
N ALA A 151 23.31 32.87 11.09
CA ALA A 151 22.42 34.02 11.28
C ALA A 151 22.49 34.61 12.71
N GLY A 152 23.41 34.13 13.56
CA GLY A 152 23.54 34.54 14.96
C GLY A 152 24.54 35.67 15.25
N GLU A 153 25.39 36.08 14.30
CA GLU A 153 26.48 37.05 14.59
C GLU A 153 26.43 38.37 13.82
N ASP A 154 25.67 38.49 12.73
CA ASP A 154 25.40 39.79 12.11
C ASP A 154 23.98 40.22 12.47
N ALA A 155 23.89 41.33 13.21
CA ALA A 155 22.65 42.06 13.44
C ALA A 155 22.09 42.56 12.10
N LEU A 156 21.40 41.67 11.38
CA LEU A 156 20.62 42.01 10.21
C LEU A 156 19.25 42.48 10.70
N ASP A 157 19.05 43.79 10.58
CA ASP A 157 17.75 44.44 10.54
C ASP A 157 16.85 43.66 9.58
N PHE A 158 15.86 42.96 10.12
CA PHE A 158 14.85 42.27 9.33
C PHE A 158 13.92 43.33 8.73
N SER A 159 14.36 44.06 7.71
CA SER A 159 13.41 44.60 6.74
C SER A 159 12.79 43.41 6.04
N GLN A 160 11.59 43.06 6.50
CA GLN A 160 10.74 42.00 6.00
C GLN A 160 10.44 42.25 4.50
N GLU A 161 11.34 41.83 3.62
CA GLU A 161 11.00 41.63 2.21
C GLU A 161 10.13 40.39 2.15
N VAL A 162 8.83 40.65 2.16
CA VAL A 162 7.77 39.68 1.92
C VAL A 162 7.93 39.19 0.48
N GLU A 163 8.75 38.16 0.26
CA GLU A 163 8.45 37.24 -0.82
C GLU A 163 7.14 36.50 -0.45
N PRO A 164 6.14 36.46 -1.32
CA PRO A 164 4.89 35.78 -1.04
C PRO A 164 5.15 34.27 -1.03
N SER A 165 5.43 33.75 0.17
CA SER A 165 5.33 32.34 0.51
C SER A 165 3.91 31.84 0.20
N PHE A 166 3.81 30.66 -0.41
CA PHE A 166 2.57 29.99 -0.80
C PHE A 166 1.76 29.44 0.39
N VAL A 167 1.90 30.05 1.58
CA VAL A 167 1.27 29.62 2.82
C VAL A 167 0.38 30.76 3.32
N SER A 168 -0.93 30.50 3.23
CA SER A 168 -2.07 31.13 3.91
C SER A 168 -1.96 32.60 4.36
N GLU A 169 -2.97 33.38 3.96
CA GLU A 169 -3.19 34.78 4.34
C GLU A 169 -2.80 35.09 5.79
N VAL A 170 -1.85 36.02 5.95
CA VAL A 170 -1.40 36.52 7.25
C VAL A 170 -2.62 37.07 8.00
N GLY A 171 -3.02 36.34 9.05
CA GLY A 171 -4.06 36.78 9.97
C GLY A 171 -3.66 38.06 10.71
N VAL A 172 -4.66 38.78 11.21
CA VAL A 172 -4.55 40.05 11.94
C VAL A 172 -3.42 40.01 13.00
N PRO A 173 -2.55 41.03 13.07
CA PRO A 173 -1.45 41.08 14.03
C PRO A 173 -1.95 40.96 15.47
N GLY A 174 -1.34 40.06 16.24
CA GLY A 174 -1.69 39.80 17.65
C GLY A 174 -2.30 38.43 17.94
N ARG A 175 -2.57 37.61 16.91
CA ARG A 175 -2.86 36.17 17.08
C ARG A 175 -1.61 35.33 16.86
N SER A 176 -1.48 34.23 17.62
CA SER A 176 -0.46 33.20 17.37
C SER A 176 -0.50 32.78 15.91
N ALA A 177 0.68 32.67 15.27
CA ALA A 177 0.81 32.14 13.91
C ALA A 177 0.49 30.64 13.83
N LEU A 178 0.51 29.95 14.98
CA LEU A 178 0.17 28.53 15.10
C LEU A 178 -1.34 28.33 15.21
N ASP A 179 -1.85 27.35 14.49
CA ASP A 179 -3.22 26.84 14.66
C ASP A 179 -3.38 26.22 16.07
N SER A 180 -4.62 26.13 16.55
CA SER A 180 -5.00 25.50 17.81
C SER A 180 -4.42 24.09 17.98
N VAL A 181 -4.42 23.27 16.92
CA VAL A 181 -3.84 21.93 16.91
C VAL A 181 -2.31 21.99 17.06
N GLU A 182 -1.66 22.90 16.36
CA GLU A 182 -0.20 23.08 16.41
C GLU A 182 0.25 23.62 17.78
N ALA A 183 -0.54 24.51 18.39
CA ALA A 183 -0.33 24.99 19.74
C ALA A 183 -0.48 23.87 20.78
N ALA A 184 -1.44 22.96 20.59
CA ALA A 184 -1.64 21.80 21.48
C ALA A 184 -0.46 20.82 21.41
N TYR A 185 0.02 20.49 20.20
CA TYR A 185 1.18 19.64 20.05
C TYR A 185 2.49 20.29 20.54
N SER A 186 2.72 21.56 20.20
CA SER A 186 3.94 22.28 20.66
C SER A 186 4.03 22.36 22.18
N ARG A 187 2.90 22.49 22.89
CA ARG A 187 2.84 22.38 24.34
C ARG A 187 3.32 21.01 24.84
N GLN A 188 2.94 19.91 24.18
CA GLN A 188 3.42 18.58 24.57
C GLN A 188 4.91 18.39 24.31
N ILE A 189 5.42 18.90 23.19
CA ILE A 189 6.85 18.88 22.88
C ILE A 189 7.64 19.68 23.92
N TYR A 190 7.12 20.83 24.35
CA TYR A 190 7.71 21.61 25.44
C TYR A 190 7.80 20.81 26.74
N ILE A 191 6.70 20.16 27.16
CA ILE A 191 6.65 19.32 28.36
C ILE A 191 7.63 18.14 28.25
N PHE A 192 7.72 17.52 27.07
CA PHE A 192 8.66 16.43 26.79
C PHE A 192 10.11 16.89 26.97
N ASN A 193 10.48 18.01 26.33
CA ASN A 193 11.83 18.57 26.43
C ASN A 193 12.18 19.02 27.85
N GLU A 194 11.24 19.66 28.56
CA GLU A 194 11.43 20.07 29.95
C GLU A 194 11.73 18.87 30.85
N LYS A 195 10.99 17.76 30.70
CA LYS A 195 11.21 16.53 31.47
C LYS A 195 12.59 15.90 31.19
N ILE A 196 13.03 15.93 29.93
CA ILE A 196 14.36 15.44 29.54
C ILE A 196 15.46 16.31 30.14
N VAL A 197 15.36 17.63 30.01
CA VAL A 197 16.35 18.58 30.54
C VAL A 197 16.45 18.49 32.07
N ASN A 198 15.32 18.30 32.74
CA ASN A 198 15.25 18.17 34.20
C ASN A 198 15.66 16.76 34.71
N GLY A 199 16.11 15.85 33.83
CA GLY A 199 16.59 14.52 34.22
C GLY A 199 15.52 13.58 34.79
N HIS A 200 14.24 13.82 34.49
CA HIS A 200 13.16 12.91 34.88
C HIS A 200 13.15 11.65 34.00
N LEU A 201 12.40 10.61 34.42
CA LEU A 201 12.09 9.45 33.57
C LEU A 201 11.55 9.93 32.20
N GLN A 202 12.15 9.44 31.12
CA GLN A 202 11.76 9.83 29.76
C GLN A 202 10.28 9.48 29.53
N PRO A 203 9.40 10.49 29.35
CA PRO A 203 8.01 10.23 29.03
C PRO A 203 7.91 9.66 27.60
N ASN A 204 6.95 8.76 27.35
CA ASN A 204 6.71 8.28 25.99
C ASN A 204 6.09 9.40 25.15
N LEU A 205 6.80 9.84 24.10
CA LEU A 205 6.33 10.91 23.22
C LEU A 205 5.04 10.54 22.49
N GLY A 206 4.87 9.27 22.14
CA GLY A 206 3.65 8.74 21.53
C GLY A 206 2.43 8.92 22.44
N ASP A 207 2.57 8.68 23.74
CA ASP A 207 1.48 8.87 24.71
C ASP A 207 1.10 10.35 24.86
N LEU A 208 2.09 11.24 24.89
CA LEU A 208 1.84 12.69 24.97
C LEU A 208 1.11 13.19 23.72
N CYS A 209 1.55 12.78 22.53
CA CYS A 209 0.89 13.16 21.29
C CYS A 209 -0.50 12.52 21.12
N ALA A 210 -0.71 11.29 21.61
CA ALA A 210 -2.02 10.65 21.63
C ALA A 210 -3.01 11.38 22.55
N SER A 211 -2.57 11.90 23.70
CA SER A 211 -3.43 12.70 24.59
C SER A 211 -3.97 13.99 23.93
N VAL A 212 -3.20 14.57 22.99
CA VAL A 212 -3.66 15.71 22.19
C VAL A 212 -4.77 15.26 21.26
N ALA A 213 -4.63 14.12 20.60
CA ALA A 213 -5.66 13.59 19.71
C ALA A 213 -7.00 13.36 20.44
N GLU A 214 -6.96 12.83 21.67
CA GLU A 214 -8.16 12.65 22.50
C GLU A 214 -8.84 13.99 22.82
N SER A 215 -8.06 15.06 23.01
CA SER A 215 -8.59 16.40 23.29
C SER A 215 -9.23 17.09 22.07
N LEU A 216 -8.93 16.62 20.86
CA LEU A 216 -9.43 17.21 19.61
C LEU A 216 -10.80 16.65 19.19
N ASP A 217 -11.28 15.59 19.83
CA ASP A 217 -12.57 14.92 19.56
C ASP A 217 -12.75 14.45 18.09
N ASP A 218 -11.66 14.27 17.33
CA ASP A 218 -11.67 13.63 16.01
C ASP A 218 -11.33 12.14 16.18
N LYS A 219 -12.35 11.30 15.98
CA LYS A 219 -12.22 9.84 16.09
C LYS A 219 -11.16 9.28 15.13
N ASN A 220 -11.06 9.78 13.90
CA ASN A 220 -10.10 9.26 12.94
C ASN A 220 -8.66 9.56 13.36
N VAL A 221 -8.45 10.74 13.94
CA VAL A 221 -7.14 11.14 14.49
C VAL A 221 -6.82 10.31 15.72
N SER A 222 -7.79 10.05 16.60
CA SER A 222 -7.61 9.19 17.78
C SER A 222 -7.25 7.76 17.38
N ASP A 223 -7.98 7.17 16.43
CA ASP A 223 -7.72 5.81 15.91
C ASP A 223 -6.34 5.74 15.22
N MET A 224 -5.95 6.79 14.47
CA MET A 224 -4.62 6.92 13.88
C MET A 224 -3.51 6.93 14.95
N TRP A 225 -3.68 7.69 16.04
CA TRP A 225 -2.69 7.73 17.12
C TRP A 225 -2.63 6.44 17.94
N LEU A 226 -3.75 5.74 18.11
CA LEU A 226 -3.77 4.41 18.70
C LEU A 226 -2.93 3.42 17.87
N MET A 227 -3.04 3.48 16.55
CA MET A 227 -2.22 2.69 15.63
C MET A 227 -0.73 3.07 15.72
N VAL A 228 -0.41 4.36 15.73
CA VAL A 228 0.97 4.85 15.87
C VAL A 228 1.58 4.33 17.16
N LYS A 229 0.88 4.48 18.28
CA LYS A 229 1.31 3.99 19.59
C LYS A 229 1.61 2.49 19.58
N GLN A 230 0.71 1.67 19.04
CA GLN A 230 0.90 0.21 18.97
C GLN A 230 2.12 -0.18 18.11
N MET A 231 2.31 0.45 16.96
CA MET A 231 3.43 0.16 16.07
C MET A 231 4.78 0.62 16.64
N THR A 232 4.78 1.67 17.47
CA THR A 232 5.97 2.18 18.16
C THR A 232 6.23 1.51 19.50
N ASP A 233 5.40 0.56 19.93
CA ASP A 233 5.63 -0.23 21.14
C ASP A 233 6.46 -1.48 20.80
N VAL A 234 7.65 -1.27 20.23
CA VAL A 234 8.60 -2.35 19.91
C VAL A 234 9.90 -2.12 20.67
N LEU A 235 10.37 -3.15 21.39
CA LEU A 235 11.63 -3.08 22.13
C LEU A 235 12.80 -2.98 21.17
N LEU A 236 13.39 -1.79 21.07
CA LEU A 236 14.58 -1.56 20.26
C LEU A 236 15.84 -2.01 21.01
N VAL A 237 16.67 -2.78 20.31
CA VAL A 237 18.07 -2.97 20.71
C VAL A 237 18.83 -1.70 20.32
N PRO A 238 19.56 -1.04 21.24
CA PRO A 238 20.36 0.14 20.89
C PRO A 238 21.40 -0.23 19.82
N ALA A 239 21.14 0.12 18.57
CA ALA A 239 22.01 -0.19 17.45
C ALA A 239 22.93 0.99 17.13
N LYS A 240 24.19 0.70 16.82
CA LYS A 240 25.17 1.70 16.36
C LYS A 240 24.82 2.28 14.97
N ASP A 241 24.00 1.58 14.20
CA ASP A 241 23.54 1.95 12.86
C ASP A 241 22.02 1.74 12.78
N THR A 242 21.28 2.84 12.90
CA THR A 242 19.82 2.86 13.03
C THR A 242 19.12 2.28 11.79
N LEU A 243 19.69 2.47 10.60
CA LEU A 243 19.11 1.97 9.35
C LEU A 243 19.28 0.46 9.22
N LYS A 244 20.46 -0.07 9.55
CA LYS A 244 20.69 -1.53 9.52
C LYS A 244 19.82 -2.27 10.53
N SER A 245 19.55 -1.66 11.68
CA SER A 245 18.62 -2.20 12.66
C SER A 245 17.17 -2.24 12.15
N ARG A 246 16.72 -1.21 11.43
CA ARG A 246 15.35 -1.14 10.87
C ARG A 246 15.09 -2.20 9.80
N VAL A 247 16.09 -2.46 8.96
CA VAL A 247 16.00 -3.42 7.86
C VAL A 247 16.29 -4.86 8.35
N SER A 248 16.70 -5.03 9.61
CA SER A 248 16.86 -6.35 10.20
C SER A 248 15.55 -7.15 10.13
N VAL A 249 15.68 -8.43 9.81
CA VAL A 249 14.56 -9.37 9.76
C VAL A 249 13.81 -9.41 11.09
N ASP A 250 14.53 -9.37 12.22
CA ASP A 250 13.92 -9.35 13.56
C ASP A 250 13.01 -8.13 13.77
N MET A 251 13.45 -6.96 13.28
CA MET A 251 12.68 -5.73 13.40
C MET A 251 11.46 -5.74 12.48
N GLN A 252 11.62 -6.21 11.24
CA GLN A 252 10.51 -6.36 10.31
C GLN A 252 9.46 -7.36 10.83
N MET A 253 9.90 -8.48 11.42
CA MET A 253 9.03 -9.44 12.09
C MET A 253 8.29 -8.79 13.27
N ALA A 254 8.97 -7.98 14.07
CA ALA A 254 8.35 -7.26 15.19
C ALA A 254 7.28 -6.27 14.69
N PHE A 255 7.55 -5.50 13.63
CA PHE A 255 6.56 -4.59 13.05
C PHE A 255 5.33 -5.33 12.50
N VAL A 256 5.53 -6.44 11.79
CA VAL A 256 4.41 -7.25 11.30
C VAL A 256 3.58 -7.82 12.46
N ARG A 257 4.22 -8.24 13.56
CA ARG A 257 3.50 -8.70 14.77
C ARG A 257 2.65 -7.59 15.38
N GLN A 258 3.19 -6.37 15.52
CA GLN A 258 2.41 -5.25 16.05
C GLN A 258 1.27 -4.85 15.13
N ALA A 259 1.47 -4.86 13.81
CA ALA A 259 0.42 -4.61 12.85
C ALA A 259 -0.70 -5.65 12.94
N LEU A 260 -0.35 -6.94 13.04
CA LEU A 260 -1.31 -8.02 13.23
C LEU A 260 -2.07 -7.87 14.55
N GLN A 261 -1.37 -7.59 15.65
CA GLN A 261 -2.00 -7.41 16.96
C GLN A 261 -2.96 -6.20 16.97
N PHE A 262 -2.59 -5.11 16.30
CA PHE A 262 -3.47 -3.95 16.12
C PHE A 262 -4.74 -4.34 15.36
N LEU A 263 -4.61 -5.03 14.23
CA LEU A 263 -5.74 -5.46 13.40
C LEU A 263 -6.64 -6.47 14.15
N GLU A 264 -6.05 -7.40 14.89
CA GLU A 264 -6.75 -8.40 15.71
C GLU A 264 -7.54 -7.72 16.85
N ASN A 265 -6.93 -6.79 17.58
CA ASN A 265 -7.57 -6.04 18.65
C ASN A 265 -8.67 -5.11 18.14
N SER A 266 -8.43 -4.41 17.01
CA SER A 266 -9.43 -3.57 16.35
C SER A 266 -10.67 -4.40 16.00
N TYR A 267 -10.48 -5.58 15.43
CA TYR A 267 -11.58 -6.48 15.08
C TYR A 267 -12.31 -7.04 16.29
N LYS A 268 -11.59 -7.37 17.36
CA LYS A 268 -12.18 -7.81 18.63
C LYS A 268 -13.07 -6.72 19.22
N ASN A 269 -12.61 -5.45 19.20
CA ASN A 269 -13.41 -4.30 19.63
C ASN A 269 -14.63 -4.09 18.74
N TYR A 270 -14.47 -4.16 17.41
CA TYR A 270 -15.60 -4.12 16.47
C TYR A 270 -16.64 -5.22 16.77
N THR A 271 -16.18 -6.44 17.04
CA THR A 271 -17.04 -7.57 17.39
C THR A 271 -17.79 -7.29 18.68
N MET A 272 -17.10 -6.78 19.71
CA MET A 272 -17.69 -6.39 20.97
C MET A 272 -18.80 -5.35 20.78
N VAL A 273 -18.50 -4.24 20.11
CA VAL A 273 -19.46 -3.16 19.83
C VAL A 273 -20.65 -3.67 19.01
N THR A 274 -20.42 -4.53 18.03
CA THR A 274 -21.49 -5.09 17.18
C THR A 274 -22.43 -6.01 17.97
N VAL A 275 -21.89 -6.86 18.84
CA VAL A 275 -22.66 -7.77 19.69
C VAL A 275 -23.46 -6.99 20.74
N PHE A 276 -22.84 -6.05 21.44
CA PHE A 276 -23.53 -5.21 22.43
C PHE A 276 -24.54 -4.24 21.80
N GLY A 277 -24.33 -3.84 20.54
CA GLY A 277 -25.32 -3.06 19.78
C GLY A 277 -26.55 -3.88 19.37
N ASN A 278 -26.43 -5.20 19.24
CA ASN A 278 -27.47 -6.10 18.72
C ASN A 278 -27.82 -7.24 19.70
N LEU A 279 -27.90 -6.95 21.00
CA LEU A 279 -28.05 -7.97 22.05
C LEU A 279 -29.21 -8.96 21.83
N HIS A 280 -30.34 -8.48 21.31
CA HIS A 280 -31.51 -9.33 21.05
C HIS A 280 -31.25 -10.42 20.00
N GLN A 281 -30.48 -10.11 18.96
CA GLN A 281 -30.12 -11.08 17.91
C GLN A 281 -28.88 -11.89 18.29
N ALA A 282 -27.94 -11.26 19.00
CA ALA A 282 -26.68 -11.88 19.37
C ALA A 282 -26.85 -13.05 20.35
N GLN A 283 -27.86 -12.97 21.24
CA GLN A 283 -28.14 -13.98 22.27
C GLN A 283 -26.90 -14.32 23.13
N LEU A 284 -26.12 -13.28 23.49
CA LEU A 284 -24.91 -13.44 24.27
C LEU A 284 -25.21 -14.09 25.63
N GLY A 285 -24.59 -15.25 25.88
CA GLY A 285 -24.72 -15.97 27.14
C GLY A 285 -23.99 -15.29 28.31
N GLY A 286 -24.07 -15.88 29.49
CA GLY A 286 -23.49 -15.30 30.73
C GLY A 286 -21.98 -15.52 30.92
N VAL A 287 -21.30 -16.27 30.05
CA VAL A 287 -19.87 -16.57 30.18
C VAL A 287 -19.04 -15.59 29.33
N PRO A 288 -18.17 -14.77 29.93
CA PRO A 288 -17.30 -13.89 29.17
C PRO A 288 -16.21 -14.69 28.45
N GLY A 289 -15.93 -14.34 27.19
CA GLY A 289 -14.83 -14.92 26.41
C GLY A 289 -14.95 -14.66 24.92
N THR A 290 -13.83 -14.70 24.21
CA THR A 290 -13.80 -14.48 22.75
C THR A 290 -14.62 -15.53 22.01
N TYR A 291 -14.59 -16.79 22.46
CA TYR A 291 -15.40 -17.88 21.89
C TYR A 291 -16.90 -17.53 21.88
N GLN A 292 -17.46 -17.14 23.04
CA GLN A 292 -18.87 -16.79 23.15
C GLN A 292 -19.22 -15.51 22.39
N LEU A 293 -18.30 -14.54 22.38
CA LEU A 293 -18.44 -13.32 21.61
C LEU A 293 -18.53 -13.62 20.10
N VAL A 294 -17.71 -14.55 19.59
CA VAL A 294 -17.73 -14.98 18.19
C VAL A 294 -18.99 -15.76 17.87
N CYS A 295 -19.44 -16.70 18.71
CA CYS A 295 -20.73 -17.38 18.52
C CYS A 295 -21.88 -16.36 18.41
N SER A 296 -21.87 -15.34 19.27
CA SER A 296 -22.87 -14.27 19.26
C SER A 296 -22.77 -13.37 18.02
N LEU A 297 -21.56 -13.12 17.51
CA LEU A 297 -21.35 -12.41 16.25
C LEU A 297 -21.92 -13.20 15.06
N LEU A 298 -21.72 -14.52 15.05
CA LEU A 298 -22.22 -15.37 13.98
C LEU A 298 -23.76 -15.39 13.92
N ASN A 299 -24.45 -15.31 15.06
CA ASN A 299 -25.91 -15.15 15.08
C ASN A 299 -26.38 -13.90 14.33
N ILE A 300 -25.57 -12.83 14.32
CA ILE A 300 -25.88 -11.57 13.64
C ILE A 300 -25.49 -11.63 12.16
N LYS A 301 -24.27 -12.11 11.87
CA LYS A 301 -23.69 -12.06 10.51
C LYS A 301 -24.14 -13.20 9.60
N LEU A 302 -24.42 -14.38 10.15
CA LEU A 302 -24.78 -15.59 9.42
C LEU A 302 -26.10 -16.19 9.97
N PRO A 303 -27.23 -15.48 9.83
CA PRO A 303 -28.52 -16.00 10.29
C PRO A 303 -29.00 -17.21 9.49
N THR A 304 -28.47 -17.42 8.28
CA THR A 304 -28.77 -18.58 7.43
C THR A 304 -27.47 -19.28 7.04
N PRO A 305 -27.37 -20.63 7.16
CA PRO A 305 -26.18 -21.35 6.73
C PRO A 305 -25.95 -21.15 5.24
N LEU A 306 -24.74 -20.71 4.89
CA LEU A 306 -24.34 -20.54 3.49
C LEU A 306 -24.21 -21.91 2.82
N PRO A 307 -24.71 -22.09 1.59
CA PRO A 307 -24.54 -23.33 0.85
C PRO A 307 -23.04 -23.67 0.70
N GLY A 308 -22.60 -24.83 1.19
CA GLY A 308 -21.22 -25.32 1.03
C GLY A 308 -20.45 -25.65 2.31
N MET A 309 -20.98 -25.29 3.48
CA MET A 309 -20.37 -25.58 4.80
C MET A 309 -20.65 -27.03 5.24
N GLN A 310 -19.85 -27.97 4.74
CA GLN A 310 -20.13 -29.42 4.84
C GLN A 310 -19.46 -30.14 6.02
N ASP A 311 -18.52 -29.50 6.72
CA ASP A 311 -17.70 -30.15 7.76
C ASP A 311 -18.34 -30.09 9.17
N GLY A 312 -19.66 -29.91 9.24
CA GLY A 312 -20.42 -29.93 10.48
C GLY A 312 -20.56 -28.58 11.18
N GLU A 313 -21.32 -28.61 12.28
CA GLU A 313 -21.65 -27.45 13.10
C GLU A 313 -21.27 -27.71 14.57
N VAL A 314 -20.85 -26.65 15.25
CA VAL A 314 -20.65 -26.63 16.71
C VAL A 314 -21.56 -25.56 17.29
N GLU A 315 -22.43 -25.95 18.22
CA GLU A 315 -23.44 -25.06 18.83
C GLU A 315 -24.40 -24.40 17.81
N GLY A 316 -24.62 -25.05 16.66
CA GLY A 316 -25.49 -24.54 15.59
C GLY A 316 -24.78 -23.57 14.63
N HIS A 317 -23.46 -23.39 14.76
CA HIS A 317 -22.66 -22.57 13.86
C HIS A 317 -21.66 -23.39 13.04
N PRO A 318 -21.38 -23.00 11.79
CA PRO A 318 -20.36 -23.64 10.96
C PRO A 318 -18.98 -23.62 11.61
N VAL A 319 -18.33 -24.79 11.68
CA VAL A 319 -17.05 -24.98 12.38
C VAL A 319 -15.95 -24.05 11.84
N TRP A 320 -15.82 -23.92 10.52
CA TRP A 320 -14.78 -23.09 9.92
C TRP A 320 -14.99 -21.60 10.12
N ALA A 321 -16.25 -21.14 10.14
CA ALA A 321 -16.56 -19.74 10.44
C ALA A 321 -16.15 -19.39 11.88
N LEU A 322 -16.46 -20.26 12.85
CA LEU A 322 -16.03 -20.10 14.24
C LEU A 322 -14.50 -20.03 14.36
N ILE A 323 -13.78 -20.95 13.69
CA ILE A 323 -12.31 -20.95 13.69
C ILE A 323 -11.79 -19.64 13.08
N TYR A 324 -12.28 -19.25 11.91
CA TYR A 324 -11.85 -18.04 11.21
C TYR A 324 -12.02 -16.78 12.07
N PHE A 325 -13.19 -16.55 12.65
CA PHE A 325 -13.42 -15.34 13.45
C PHE A 325 -12.66 -15.35 14.79
N CYS A 326 -12.43 -16.52 15.40
CA CYS A 326 -11.54 -16.62 16.56
C CYS A 326 -10.09 -16.25 16.20
N LEU A 327 -9.59 -16.74 15.06
CA LEU A 327 -8.27 -16.36 14.52
C LEU A 327 -8.20 -14.86 14.20
N ARG A 328 -9.26 -14.31 13.60
CA ARG A 328 -9.35 -12.89 13.24
C ARG A 328 -9.32 -11.96 14.47
N CYS A 329 -9.78 -12.44 15.62
CA CYS A 329 -9.68 -11.76 16.91
C CYS A 329 -8.33 -11.98 17.63
N GLY A 330 -7.40 -12.73 17.04
CA GLY A 330 -6.09 -13.07 17.62
C GLY A 330 -6.15 -14.11 18.74
N ASP A 331 -7.29 -14.77 18.98
CA ASP A 331 -7.47 -15.72 20.07
C ASP A 331 -7.34 -17.17 19.58
N LEU A 332 -6.08 -17.64 19.54
CA LEU A 332 -5.75 -19.02 19.16
C LEU A 332 -6.34 -20.04 20.13
N SER A 333 -6.50 -19.68 21.41
CA SER A 333 -7.03 -20.58 22.45
C SER A 333 -8.52 -20.85 22.25
N ALA A 334 -9.29 -19.81 21.90
CA ALA A 334 -10.70 -19.94 21.52
C ALA A 334 -10.86 -20.75 20.23
N ALA A 335 -10.00 -20.53 19.23
CA ALA A 335 -10.00 -21.35 18.01
C ALA A 335 -9.72 -22.83 18.31
N MET A 336 -8.76 -23.13 19.19
CA MET A 336 -8.45 -24.51 19.60
C MET A 336 -9.59 -25.16 20.36
N GLN A 337 -10.38 -24.38 21.12
CA GLN A 337 -11.59 -24.88 21.75
C GLN A 337 -12.60 -25.40 20.72
N VAL A 338 -12.80 -24.67 19.61
CA VAL A 338 -13.65 -25.11 18.48
C VAL A 338 -13.08 -26.38 17.86
N VAL A 339 -11.79 -26.39 17.55
CA VAL A 339 -11.10 -27.53 16.91
C VAL A 339 -11.20 -28.80 17.76
N ASN A 340 -11.10 -28.68 19.09
CA ASN A 340 -11.25 -29.81 20.00
C ASN A 340 -12.68 -30.36 20.01
N ARG A 341 -13.70 -29.50 19.93
CA ARG A 341 -15.11 -29.92 19.86
C ARG A 341 -15.44 -30.62 18.53
N ALA A 342 -14.84 -30.16 17.43
CA ALA A 342 -15.04 -30.71 16.09
C ALA A 342 -13.95 -31.73 15.66
N GLN A 343 -13.14 -32.26 16.60
CA GLN A 343 -11.97 -33.10 16.30
C GLN A 343 -12.25 -34.23 15.31
N HIS A 344 -13.38 -34.93 15.46
CA HIS A 344 -13.72 -36.09 14.64
C HIS A 344 -13.97 -35.75 13.17
N GLN A 345 -14.33 -34.50 12.86
CA GLN A 345 -14.64 -34.01 11.52
C GLN A 345 -13.43 -33.38 10.83
N LEU A 346 -12.47 -32.85 11.60
CA LEU A 346 -11.36 -32.05 11.10
C LEU A 346 -10.09 -32.85 10.74
N GLY A 347 -10.05 -34.16 11.03
CA GLY A 347 -8.93 -35.04 10.69
C GLY A 347 -7.58 -34.52 11.23
N ASP A 348 -6.57 -34.46 10.37
CA ASP A 348 -5.20 -34.05 10.71
C ASP A 348 -5.06 -32.54 11.03
N PHE A 349 -6.08 -31.72 10.74
CA PHE A 349 -6.01 -30.28 10.94
C PHE A 349 -5.72 -29.92 12.41
N LYS A 350 -6.26 -30.67 13.36
CA LYS A 350 -5.99 -30.45 14.79
C LYS A 350 -4.50 -30.55 15.11
N ILE A 351 -3.81 -31.52 14.52
CA ILE A 351 -2.38 -31.75 14.76
C ILE A 351 -1.57 -30.57 14.20
N TRP A 352 -1.89 -30.14 12.98
CA TRP A 352 -1.24 -28.98 12.36
C TRP A 352 -1.51 -27.70 13.15
N PHE A 353 -2.74 -27.51 13.63
CA PHE A 353 -3.10 -26.34 14.41
C PHE A 353 -2.41 -26.31 15.79
N GLN A 354 -2.25 -27.47 16.45
CA GLN A 354 -1.47 -27.58 17.69
C GLN A 354 0.00 -27.21 17.48
N GLU A 355 0.61 -27.70 16.39
CA GLU A 355 1.98 -27.33 16.02
C GLU A 355 2.11 -25.82 15.79
N TYR A 356 1.18 -25.23 15.03
CA TYR A 356 1.12 -23.79 14.75
C TYR A 356 1.04 -22.94 16.03
N MET A 357 0.22 -23.34 17.01
CA MET A 357 0.07 -22.63 18.28
C MET A 357 1.30 -22.69 19.19
N ASN A 358 2.02 -23.82 19.17
CA ASN A 358 3.18 -24.03 20.03
C ASN A 358 4.45 -23.36 19.48
N SER A 359 4.42 -22.91 18.22
CA SER A 359 5.52 -22.22 17.57
C SER A 359 5.56 -20.75 18.00
N PRO A 360 6.73 -20.22 18.43
CA PRO A 360 6.85 -18.82 18.88
C PRO A 360 6.51 -17.82 17.76
N ASP A 361 6.72 -18.22 16.51
CA ASP A 361 6.50 -17.37 15.33
C ASP A 361 5.20 -17.68 14.60
N ARG A 362 4.32 -18.50 15.23
CA ARG A 362 3.07 -19.00 14.61
C ARG A 362 3.34 -19.64 13.24
N ARG A 363 4.24 -20.64 13.20
CA ARG A 363 4.63 -21.35 11.97
C ARG A 363 4.60 -22.86 12.15
N LEU A 364 4.28 -23.54 11.05
CA LEU A 364 4.44 -24.97 10.91
C LEU A 364 5.89 -25.32 10.57
N SER A 365 6.32 -26.54 10.90
CA SER A 365 7.58 -27.08 10.39
C SER A 365 7.52 -27.24 8.86
N PRO A 366 8.67 -27.15 8.15
CA PRO A 366 8.68 -27.25 6.68
C PRO A 366 8.05 -28.54 6.14
N ALA A 367 8.19 -29.65 6.87
CA ALA A 367 7.60 -30.93 6.49
C ALA A 367 6.06 -30.92 6.62
N THR A 368 5.53 -30.38 7.72
CA THR A 368 4.07 -30.26 7.93
C THR A 368 3.46 -29.24 6.98
N GLU A 369 4.13 -28.09 6.79
CA GLU A 369 3.70 -27.04 5.87
C GLU A 369 3.57 -27.55 4.44
N ASN A 370 4.55 -28.30 3.93
CA ASN A 370 4.50 -28.90 2.60
C ASN A 370 3.34 -29.90 2.45
N LYS A 371 3.04 -30.71 3.49
CA LYS A 371 1.89 -31.61 3.48
C LYS A 371 0.57 -30.85 3.42
N LEU A 372 0.43 -29.79 4.23
CA LEU A 372 -0.76 -28.95 4.26
C LEU A 372 -0.97 -28.24 2.91
N ARG A 373 0.09 -27.66 2.32
CA ARG A 373 0.04 -27.03 0.99
C ARG A 373 -0.40 -28.00 -0.10
N LEU A 374 0.14 -29.22 -0.11
CA LEU A 374 -0.26 -30.26 -1.06
C LEU A 374 -1.72 -30.66 -0.87
N HIS A 375 -2.17 -30.82 0.37
CA HIS A 375 -3.57 -31.11 0.68
C HIS A 375 -4.49 -29.99 0.19
N TYR A 376 -4.12 -28.73 0.46
CA TYR A 376 -4.88 -27.56 0.01
C TYR A 376 -5.03 -27.54 -1.51
N ARG A 377 -3.91 -27.62 -2.25
CA ARG A 377 -3.89 -27.56 -3.71
C ARG A 377 -4.70 -28.68 -4.38
N ARG A 378 -4.70 -29.89 -3.81
CA ARG A 378 -5.36 -31.06 -4.40
C ARG A 378 -6.84 -31.17 -4.05
N VAL A 379 -7.23 -30.78 -2.83
CA VAL A 379 -8.54 -31.09 -2.27
C VAL A 379 -9.34 -29.83 -1.94
N LEU A 380 -8.71 -28.80 -1.38
CA LEU A 380 -9.43 -27.68 -0.76
C LEU A 380 -9.54 -26.43 -1.63
N ARG A 381 -8.69 -26.27 -2.65
CA ARG A 381 -8.69 -25.07 -3.50
C ARG A 381 -10.07 -24.75 -4.10
N ASN A 382 -10.82 -25.80 -4.45
CA ASN A 382 -12.18 -25.70 -5.01
C ASN A 382 -13.28 -26.03 -3.98
N SER A 383 -12.95 -26.01 -2.68
CA SER A 383 -13.93 -26.22 -1.60
C SER A 383 -15.02 -25.16 -1.67
N ALA A 384 -16.28 -25.56 -1.47
CA ALA A 384 -17.40 -24.61 -1.44
C ALA A 384 -17.39 -23.72 -0.18
N ASP A 385 -16.77 -24.17 0.92
CA ASP A 385 -16.65 -23.39 2.16
C ASP A 385 -15.50 -22.36 2.06
N PRO A 386 -15.80 -21.04 2.04
CA PRO A 386 -14.78 -20.01 1.89
C PRO A 386 -13.98 -19.79 3.18
N TYR A 387 -14.57 -20.03 4.35
CA TYR A 387 -13.86 -19.93 5.64
C TYR A 387 -12.84 -21.04 5.76
N LYS A 388 -13.19 -22.26 5.33
CA LYS A 388 -12.24 -23.37 5.25
C LYS A 388 -11.04 -23.00 4.39
N ARG A 389 -11.26 -22.47 3.18
CA ARG A 389 -10.16 -22.06 2.29
C ARG A 389 -9.25 -21.04 2.98
N ALA A 390 -9.85 -19.98 3.53
CA ALA A 390 -9.10 -18.92 4.20
C ALA A 390 -8.28 -19.39 5.41
N VAL A 391 -8.84 -20.25 6.27
CA VAL A 391 -8.13 -20.78 7.46
C VAL A 391 -6.93 -21.63 7.07
N TYR A 392 -7.08 -22.50 6.06
CA TYR A 392 -5.95 -23.29 5.55
C TYR A 392 -4.88 -22.42 4.88
N CYS A 393 -5.28 -21.40 4.11
CA CYS A 393 -4.36 -20.44 3.51
C CYS A 393 -3.60 -19.62 4.55
N LEU A 394 -4.24 -19.24 5.66
CA LEU A 394 -3.63 -18.52 6.77
C LEU A 394 -2.55 -19.37 7.47
N ILE A 395 -2.91 -20.59 7.89
CA ILE A 395 -2.01 -21.46 8.67
C ILE A 395 -0.89 -22.02 7.79
N GLY A 396 -1.22 -22.40 6.55
CA GLY A 396 -0.29 -23.02 5.60
C GLY A 396 0.51 -22.04 4.75
N LYS A 397 0.25 -20.73 4.86
CA LYS A 397 0.82 -19.67 4.02
C LYS A 397 0.86 -20.07 2.55
N CYS A 398 -0.32 -20.27 1.97
CA CYS A 398 -0.47 -20.79 0.61
C CYS A 398 -1.55 -20.05 -0.18
N ASP A 399 -1.50 -20.19 -1.51
CA ASP A 399 -2.42 -19.54 -2.46
C ASP A 399 -2.46 -18.01 -2.30
N ILE A 400 -1.28 -17.38 -2.30
CA ILE A 400 -1.12 -15.93 -2.11
C ILE A 400 -1.89 -15.11 -3.16
N GLY A 401 -2.15 -15.69 -4.34
CA GLY A 401 -2.93 -15.04 -5.39
C GLY A 401 -4.41 -14.88 -5.03
N ASP A 402 -4.97 -15.74 -4.15
CA ASP A 402 -6.34 -15.57 -3.70
C ASP A 402 -6.41 -14.49 -2.61
N ASN A 403 -7.37 -13.58 -2.77
CA ASN A 403 -7.66 -12.51 -1.81
C ASN A 403 -8.76 -12.91 -0.83
N HIS A 404 -9.42 -14.05 -1.06
CA HIS A 404 -10.54 -14.55 -0.26
C HIS A 404 -11.65 -13.50 -0.06
N GLY A 405 -12.00 -12.76 -1.12
CA GLY A 405 -12.96 -11.65 -1.07
C GLY A 405 -14.37 -12.03 -0.59
N GLU A 406 -14.72 -13.32 -0.57
CA GLU A 406 -15.97 -13.83 0.01
C GLU A 406 -16.03 -13.69 1.55
N VAL A 407 -14.86 -13.70 2.23
CA VAL A 407 -14.77 -13.59 3.70
C VAL A 407 -14.00 -12.36 4.16
N ALA A 408 -13.06 -11.87 3.35
CA ALA A 408 -12.27 -10.66 3.60
C ALA A 408 -12.73 -9.54 2.67
N ASP A 409 -13.87 -8.94 3.01
CA ASP A 409 -14.53 -7.88 2.22
C ASP A 409 -13.98 -6.47 2.51
N LYS A 410 -13.29 -6.29 3.64
CA LYS A 410 -12.69 -5.00 4.04
C LYS A 410 -11.18 -4.96 3.80
N THR A 411 -10.66 -3.74 3.62
CA THR A 411 -9.21 -3.49 3.50
C THR A 411 -8.42 -3.99 4.72
N GLU A 412 -8.95 -3.84 5.93
CA GLU A 412 -8.31 -4.34 7.16
C GLU A 412 -8.21 -5.86 7.18
N ASP A 413 -9.24 -6.56 6.67
CA ASP A 413 -9.26 -8.02 6.60
C ASP A 413 -8.28 -8.53 5.54
N TYR A 414 -8.19 -7.83 4.40
CA TYR A 414 -7.16 -8.06 3.39
C TYR A 414 -5.75 -7.90 3.95
N LEU A 415 -5.47 -6.79 4.64
CA LEU A 415 -4.16 -6.53 5.25
C LEU A 415 -3.80 -7.59 6.28
N TRP A 416 -4.74 -7.95 7.16
CA TRP A 416 -4.53 -8.99 8.16
C TRP A 416 -4.18 -10.35 7.53
N LEU A 417 -4.87 -10.73 6.45
CA LEU A 417 -4.61 -11.97 5.72
C LEU A 417 -3.23 -11.95 5.06
N LYS A 418 -2.90 -10.90 4.31
CA LYS A 418 -1.62 -10.79 3.61
C LYS A 418 -0.43 -10.69 4.57
N LEU A 419 -0.57 -9.95 5.68
CA LEU A 419 0.47 -9.87 6.72
C LEU A 419 0.75 -11.22 7.38
N ASN A 420 -0.28 -12.06 7.61
CA ASN A 420 -0.08 -13.43 8.08
C ASN A 420 0.66 -14.32 7.05
N GLN A 421 0.46 -14.06 5.76
CA GLN A 421 1.11 -14.78 4.66
C GLN A 421 2.56 -14.35 4.40
N VAL A 422 3.03 -13.24 4.99
CA VAL A 422 4.41 -12.79 4.84
C VAL A 422 5.40 -13.82 5.39
N CYS A 423 6.41 -14.14 4.60
CA CYS A 423 7.51 -15.04 4.93
C CYS A 423 8.83 -14.27 5.00
N PHE A 424 9.60 -14.55 6.05
CA PHE A 424 10.89 -13.91 6.34
C PHE A 424 12.08 -14.86 6.21
N ASP A 425 11.84 -16.17 6.02
CA ASP A 425 12.93 -17.13 5.84
C ASP A 425 13.52 -16.93 4.44
N GLU A 426 14.84 -17.03 4.32
CA GLU A 426 15.57 -17.06 3.06
C GLU A 426 15.55 -18.48 2.44
N ASP A 427 15.41 -19.51 3.27
CA ASP A 427 15.55 -20.92 2.87
C ASP A 427 14.55 -21.33 1.78
N GLY A 428 15.07 -21.59 0.58
CA GLY A 428 14.37 -21.94 -0.67
C GLY A 428 13.61 -23.26 -0.68
N SER A 429 13.10 -23.73 0.46
CA SER A 429 12.40 -25.02 0.57
C SER A 429 10.97 -24.99 -0.01
N SER A 430 10.37 -23.81 -0.15
CA SER A 430 9.01 -23.61 -0.67
C SER A 430 9.02 -23.08 -2.10
N SER A 431 8.03 -23.50 -2.91
CA SER A 431 7.90 -23.04 -4.30
C SER A 431 7.75 -21.51 -4.36
N PRO A 432 8.41 -20.80 -5.29
CA PRO A 432 8.38 -19.33 -5.37
C PRO A 432 6.96 -18.73 -5.42
N GLN A 433 6.00 -19.46 -5.99
CA GLN A 433 4.60 -19.05 -6.13
C GLN A 433 3.83 -19.00 -4.80
N ASP A 434 4.34 -19.65 -3.75
CA ASP A 434 3.74 -19.70 -2.42
C ASP A 434 4.49 -18.83 -1.40
N ARG A 435 5.39 -17.94 -1.84
CA ARG A 435 6.13 -17.02 -0.96
C ARG A 435 5.78 -15.57 -1.26
N MET A 436 5.37 -14.85 -0.21
CA MET A 436 5.20 -13.40 -0.22
C MET A 436 6.20 -12.80 0.76
N THR A 437 7.11 -11.96 0.29
CA THR A 437 7.98 -11.19 1.18
C THR A 437 7.30 -9.89 1.59
N LEU A 438 7.76 -9.27 2.69
CA LEU A 438 7.23 -7.97 3.11
C LEU A 438 7.46 -6.92 2.01
N ALA A 439 8.63 -6.92 1.37
CA ALA A 439 8.95 -5.99 0.28
C ALA A 439 8.01 -6.15 -0.93
N GLN A 440 7.63 -7.38 -1.28
CA GLN A 440 6.66 -7.63 -2.35
C GLN A 440 5.28 -7.07 -2.00
N LEU A 441 4.81 -7.28 -0.77
CA LEU A 441 3.54 -6.73 -0.30
C LEU A 441 3.58 -5.19 -0.26
N GLN A 442 4.70 -4.61 0.21
CA GLN A 442 4.88 -3.17 0.27
C GLN A 442 4.82 -2.54 -1.13
N LYS A 443 5.57 -3.11 -2.08
CA LYS A 443 5.56 -2.70 -3.49
C LYS A 443 4.15 -2.81 -4.09
N GLN A 444 3.45 -3.90 -3.84
CA GLN A 444 2.09 -4.10 -4.35
C GLN A 444 1.12 -3.01 -3.86
N LEU A 445 1.21 -2.63 -2.58
CA LEU A 445 0.34 -1.62 -2.00
C LEU A 445 0.68 -0.19 -2.44
N LEU A 446 1.96 0.10 -2.61
CA LEU A 446 2.45 1.44 -2.95
C LEU A 446 2.44 1.72 -4.46
N GLU A 447 2.94 0.79 -5.26
CA GLU A 447 3.17 0.96 -6.70
C GLU A 447 2.04 0.36 -7.54
N ASP A 448 1.69 -0.92 -7.29
CA ASP A 448 0.76 -1.64 -8.17
C ASP A 448 -0.69 -1.19 -7.95
N TYR A 449 -1.11 -1.02 -6.70
CA TYR A 449 -2.43 -0.48 -6.35
C TYR A 449 -2.41 1.05 -6.32
N GLY A 450 -1.46 1.61 -5.56
CA GLY A 450 -1.24 3.05 -5.43
C GLY A 450 -2.40 3.84 -4.84
N GLU A 451 -2.25 5.16 -4.83
CA GLU A 451 -3.21 6.10 -4.22
C GLU A 451 -4.61 6.05 -4.86
N SER A 452 -4.69 5.72 -6.15
CA SER A 452 -5.95 5.68 -6.90
C SER A 452 -6.88 4.55 -6.45
N HIS A 453 -6.33 3.36 -6.22
CA HIS A 453 -7.09 2.20 -5.76
C HIS A 453 -7.75 2.43 -4.41
N PHE A 454 -7.03 3.09 -3.49
CA PHE A 454 -7.53 3.40 -2.14
C PHE A 454 -8.34 4.71 -2.08
N SER A 455 -8.57 5.38 -3.21
CA SER A 455 -9.20 6.70 -3.24
C SER A 455 -8.59 7.65 -2.20
N ALA A 456 -7.25 7.70 -2.15
CA ALA A 456 -6.49 8.27 -1.03
C ALA A 456 -6.83 9.75 -0.75
N SER A 457 -7.26 10.51 -1.76
CA SER A 457 -7.75 11.88 -1.61
C SER A 457 -9.04 11.98 -0.78
N HIS A 458 -9.94 11.00 -0.89
CA HIS A 458 -11.20 10.94 -0.15
C HIS A 458 -11.07 10.18 1.18
N GLN A 459 -10.14 9.22 1.25
CA GLN A 459 -9.92 8.37 2.43
C GLN A 459 -8.46 8.41 2.89
N PRO A 460 -7.95 9.57 3.35
CA PRO A 460 -6.55 9.73 3.71
C PRO A 460 -6.13 8.86 4.90
N PHE A 461 -7.00 8.68 5.90
CA PHE A 461 -6.71 7.83 7.06
C PHE A 461 -6.59 6.35 6.68
N LEU A 462 -7.42 5.87 5.73
CA LEU A 462 -7.34 4.48 5.26
C LEU A 462 -6.02 4.21 4.54
N TYR A 463 -5.64 5.09 3.62
CA TYR A 463 -4.38 4.90 2.89
C TYR A 463 -3.16 5.05 3.80
N PHE A 464 -3.20 5.98 4.75
CA PHE A 464 -2.20 6.07 5.81
C PHE A 464 -2.11 4.78 6.62
N GLN A 465 -3.25 4.21 7.05
CA GLN A 465 -3.31 2.94 7.77
C GLN A 465 -2.69 1.79 6.97
N VAL A 466 -2.98 1.69 5.67
CA VAL A 466 -2.38 0.69 4.76
C VAL A 466 -0.85 0.78 4.76
N LEU A 467 -0.31 1.98 4.53
CA LEU A 467 1.14 2.18 4.46
C LEU A 467 1.81 1.98 5.82
N PHE A 468 1.20 2.50 6.88
CA PHE A 468 1.77 2.46 8.22
C PHE A 468 1.77 1.04 8.81
N LEU A 469 0.69 0.26 8.65
CA LEU A 469 0.62 -1.13 9.10
C LEU A 469 1.53 -2.07 8.30
N THR A 470 1.89 -1.69 7.07
CA THR A 470 2.90 -2.42 6.27
C THR A 470 4.33 -1.92 6.48
N ALA A 471 4.56 -1.12 7.52
CA ALA A 471 5.86 -0.58 7.91
C ALA A 471 6.53 0.32 6.85
N GLN A 472 5.74 0.95 5.98
CA GLN A 472 6.21 1.94 5.00
C GLN A 472 6.11 3.35 5.59
N PHE A 473 6.85 3.58 6.69
CA PHE A 473 6.70 4.78 7.52
C PHE A 473 6.98 6.07 6.75
N GLU A 474 8.03 6.09 5.93
CA GLU A 474 8.45 7.24 5.14
C GLU A 474 7.37 7.63 4.11
N ALA A 475 6.83 6.64 3.40
CA ALA A 475 5.75 6.84 2.43
C ALA A 475 4.46 7.30 3.13
N ALA A 476 4.13 6.71 4.28
CA ALA A 476 2.95 7.07 5.07
C ALA A 476 3.01 8.54 5.55
N ILE A 477 4.14 8.96 6.11
CA ILE A 477 4.36 10.35 6.56
C ILE A 477 4.34 11.31 5.37
N ALA A 478 5.04 10.98 4.28
CA ALA A 478 5.09 11.81 3.09
C ALA A 478 3.70 12.03 2.49
N PHE A 479 2.87 10.99 2.47
CA PHE A 479 1.47 11.08 2.05
C PHE A 479 0.65 11.97 3.01
N LEU A 480 0.72 11.71 4.31
CA LEU A 480 -0.05 12.45 5.32
C LEU A 480 0.28 13.95 5.31
N PHE A 481 1.55 14.30 5.07
CA PHE A 481 2.01 15.68 4.97
C PHE A 481 1.48 16.43 3.74
N ARG A 482 1.10 15.73 2.65
CA ARG A 482 0.48 16.38 1.48
C ARG A 482 -0.92 16.92 1.81
N VAL A 483 -1.61 16.30 2.77
CA VAL A 483 -2.95 16.71 3.20
C VAL A 483 -2.83 17.84 4.21
N GLU A 484 -3.20 19.05 3.81
CA GLU A 484 -3.01 20.28 4.60
C GLU A 484 -3.55 20.19 6.04
N ARG A 485 -4.77 19.68 6.23
CA ARG A 485 -5.38 19.49 7.55
C ARG A 485 -4.60 18.53 8.46
N LEU A 486 -3.82 17.60 7.88
CA LEU A 486 -3.12 16.53 8.61
C LEU A 486 -1.61 16.77 8.72
N ARG A 487 -1.08 17.88 8.19
CA ARG A 487 0.35 18.22 8.23
C ARG A 487 0.91 18.25 9.65
N SER A 488 0.20 18.87 10.57
CA SER A 488 0.60 18.94 11.98
C SER A 488 0.74 17.54 12.57
N HIS A 489 -0.22 16.65 12.34
CA HIS A 489 -0.13 15.26 12.77
C HIS A 489 1.05 14.52 12.11
N ALA A 490 1.28 14.69 10.80
CA ALA A 490 2.38 14.05 10.09
C ALA A 490 3.75 14.41 10.68
N VAL A 491 3.97 15.67 11.01
CA VAL A 491 5.22 16.13 11.65
C VAL A 491 5.39 15.48 13.03
N HIS A 492 4.34 15.41 13.84
CA HIS A 492 4.42 14.82 15.18
C HIS A 492 4.56 13.29 15.15
N VAL A 493 3.95 12.61 14.17
CA VAL A 493 4.18 11.18 13.94
C VAL A 493 5.64 10.93 13.54
N ALA A 494 6.20 11.77 12.66
CA ALA A 494 7.62 11.69 12.30
C ALA A 494 8.55 11.91 13.50
N LEU A 495 8.22 12.87 14.38
CA LEU A 495 8.96 13.11 15.62
C LEU A 495 8.90 11.90 16.56
N VAL A 496 7.73 11.28 16.71
CA VAL A 496 7.57 10.06 17.51
C VAL A 496 8.41 8.92 16.94
N LEU A 497 8.41 8.71 15.63
CA LEU A 497 9.24 7.68 14.98
C LEU A 497 10.75 7.98 15.05
N LEU A 498 11.13 9.26 15.06
CA LEU A 498 12.51 9.69 15.25
C LEU A 498 12.99 9.41 16.68
N TRP A 499 12.21 9.80 17.69
CA TRP A 499 12.51 9.60 19.11
C TRP A 499 12.30 8.19 19.61
N PHE A 500 11.51 7.41 18.88
CA PHE A 500 11.44 5.97 19.06
C PHE A 500 12.83 5.34 18.86
N HIS A 501 13.68 5.91 18.00
CA HIS A 501 15.06 5.47 17.74
C HIS A 501 16.09 6.24 18.55
#